data_AF-A0A7J4UK86-F1
#
_entry.id   AF-A0A7J4UK86-F1
#
_cell.length_a   1.000
_cell.length_b   1.000
_cell.length_c   1.000
_cell.angle_alpha   90.00
_cell.angle_beta   90.00
_cell.angle_gamma   90.00
#
_symmetry.space_group_name_H-M   'P 1'
#
loop_
_entity.id
_entity.type
_entity.pdbx_description
1 polymer ?
#
loop_
_entity_poly.entity_id
_entity_poly.type
_entity_poly.pdbx_seq_one_letter_code
_entity_poly.pdbx_strand_id
1 'polypeptide(L)'
;MEYEIHWKRVFVLLGFVLVLSGFGLNFVLTSEPTHLTGYVVLEEGVRVSTEKLDPALVKELKEGNTENKVVIILEDTAGTTSPNEQRQQDAIDDVQEEFIDDLENDIDVEVETISTLEHKEADLIITKEFESTNAVAGEILTGDALVELAHNNDVKKIMLDYPVELVLDGSINELNAPSLHTLGITGKHNSVCIIDTGVDYTHPDLG
;
A
#
# COMPACT_ATOMS: atom_id res chain seq x y z
N MET A 1 -10.99 -30.24 12.25
CA MET A 1 -10.70 -31.09 11.07
C MET A 1 -9.56 -30.41 10.34
N GLU A 2 -8.34 -30.78 10.72
CA GLU A 2 -7.10 -30.25 10.17
C GLU A 2 -6.74 -31.04 8.91
N TYR A 3 -6.33 -30.36 7.85
CA TYR A 3 -5.68 -30.98 6.71
C TYR A 3 -4.21 -30.54 6.72
N GLU A 4 -3.32 -31.46 7.09
CA GLU A 4 -1.88 -31.35 6.81
C GLU A 4 -1.64 -31.80 5.36
N ILE A 5 -1.02 -30.94 4.55
CA ILE A 5 -0.53 -31.31 3.21
C ILE A 5 0.99 -31.37 3.27
N HIS A 6 1.52 -32.60 3.25
CA HIS A 6 2.95 -32.87 3.07
C HIS A 6 3.36 -32.69 1.60
N TRP A 7 4.34 -31.83 1.35
CA TRP A 7 4.96 -31.68 0.04
C TRP A 7 5.84 -32.90 -0.29
N LYS A 8 5.36 -33.77 -1.18
CA LYS A 8 6.24 -34.63 -1.99
C LYS A 8 6.09 -34.25 -3.45
N ARG A 9 7.22 -33.82 -4.04
CA ARG A 9 7.41 -33.49 -5.45
C ARG A 9 6.91 -34.64 -6.32
N VAL A 10 5.87 -34.40 -7.12
CA VAL A 10 5.50 -35.27 -8.25
C VAL A 10 5.02 -34.40 -9.40
N PHE A 11 5.82 -34.36 -10.47
CA PHE A 11 5.42 -33.90 -11.80
C PHE A 11 4.45 -34.95 -12.40
N VAL A 12 3.21 -34.56 -12.73
CA VAL A 12 2.38 -35.30 -13.70
C VAL A 12 1.69 -34.30 -14.63
N LEU A 13 2.13 -34.33 -15.89
CA LEU A 13 1.42 -33.82 -17.06
C LEU A 13 0.15 -34.65 -17.28
N LEU A 14 -1.00 -33.99 -17.42
CA LEU A 14 -2.15 -34.58 -18.09
C LEU A 14 -2.98 -33.48 -18.76
N GLY A 15 -2.82 -33.41 -20.09
CA GLY A 15 -3.63 -32.57 -20.95
C GLY A 15 -5.05 -33.10 -21.06
N PHE A 16 -6.01 -32.19 -21.08
CA PHE A 16 -7.35 -32.45 -21.55
C PHE A 16 -7.74 -31.34 -22.52
N VAL A 17 -7.78 -31.70 -23.81
CA VAL A 17 -8.41 -30.89 -24.85
C VAL A 17 -9.89 -31.17 -24.80
N LEU A 18 -10.69 -30.16 -24.49
CA LEU A 18 -12.14 -30.20 -24.68
C LEU A 18 -12.53 -29.03 -25.59
N VAL A 19 -12.76 -29.36 -26.85
CA VAL A 19 -13.37 -28.48 -27.84
C VAL A 19 -14.87 -28.46 -27.55
N LEU A 20 -15.39 -27.33 -27.10
CA LEU A 20 -16.82 -27.04 -27.13
C LEU A 20 -17.05 -25.69 -27.79
N SER A 21 -17.66 -25.79 -28.96
CA SER A 21 -18.03 -24.75 -29.89
C SER A 21 -19.08 -23.79 -29.31
N GLY A 22 -18.84 -22.50 -29.53
CA GLY A 22 -19.86 -21.52 -29.89
C GLY A 22 -20.91 -21.19 -28.84
N PHE A 23 -20.64 -20.17 -28.02
CA PHE A 23 -21.52 -19.02 -27.80
C PHE A 23 -20.72 -18.02 -26.96
N GLY A 24 -20.34 -16.90 -27.56
CA GLY A 24 -19.56 -15.85 -26.90
C GLY A 24 -20.41 -15.10 -25.88
N LEU A 25 -20.32 -15.52 -24.63
CA LEU A 25 -20.56 -14.67 -23.47
C LEU A 25 -19.19 -14.48 -22.81
N ASN A 26 -18.57 -13.33 -23.04
CA ASN A 26 -17.42 -12.89 -22.25
C ASN A 26 -17.93 -12.61 -20.84
N PHE A 27 -18.00 -13.65 -20.01
CA PHE A 27 -18.17 -13.51 -18.57
C PHE A 27 -16.81 -13.11 -18.01
N VAL A 28 -16.58 -11.79 -17.93
CA VAL A 28 -15.49 -11.25 -17.12
C VAL A 28 -15.84 -11.57 -15.67
N LEU A 29 -15.19 -12.59 -15.11
CA LEU A 29 -15.12 -12.79 -13.67
C LEU A 29 -14.32 -11.62 -13.10
N THR A 30 -15.01 -10.53 -12.77
CA THR A 30 -14.49 -9.60 -11.78
C THR A 30 -14.55 -10.36 -10.47
N SER A 31 -13.45 -11.03 -10.11
CA SER A 31 -13.32 -11.51 -8.74
C SER A 31 -13.27 -10.28 -7.85
N GLU A 32 -14.40 -9.91 -7.26
CA GLU A 32 -14.38 -9.05 -6.08
C GLU A 32 -13.38 -9.70 -5.09
N PRO A 33 -12.50 -8.92 -4.45
CA PRO A 33 -11.55 -9.46 -3.49
C PRO A 33 -12.36 -9.99 -2.32
N THR A 34 -12.69 -11.28 -2.34
CA THR A 34 -13.21 -11.97 -1.17
C THR A 34 -12.18 -11.77 -0.07
N HIS A 35 -12.60 -11.19 1.06
CA HIS A 35 -11.81 -11.17 2.29
C HIS A 35 -11.29 -12.59 2.54
N LEU A 36 -10.04 -12.84 2.17
CA LEU A 36 -9.37 -14.11 2.43
C LEU A 36 -9.05 -14.09 3.92
N THR A 37 -9.98 -14.52 4.76
CA THR A 37 -9.68 -14.87 6.15
C THR A 37 -8.90 -16.18 6.12
N GLY A 38 -7.58 -16.09 6.14
CA GLY A 38 -6.66 -17.21 6.06
C GLY A 38 -5.38 -16.92 6.81
N TYR A 39 -4.36 -17.75 6.56
CA TYR A 39 -3.03 -17.56 7.12
C TYR A 39 -1.98 -17.61 6.01
N VAL A 40 -0.93 -16.82 6.16
CA VAL A 40 0.36 -17.05 5.49
C VAL A 40 1.25 -17.80 6.46
N VAL A 41 2.03 -18.75 5.95
CA VAL A 41 3.04 -19.47 6.71
C VAL A 41 4.39 -18.94 6.27
N LEU A 42 5.13 -18.35 7.20
CA LEU A 42 6.49 -17.87 6.98
C LEU A 42 7.47 -19.04 6.97
N GLU A 43 8.71 -18.83 6.52
CA GLU A 43 9.71 -19.91 6.40
C GLU A 43 9.97 -20.66 7.71
N GLU A 44 9.77 -20.00 8.84
CA GLU A 44 9.94 -20.56 10.18
C GLU A 44 8.71 -21.36 10.67
N GLY A 45 7.68 -21.51 9.84
CA GLY A 45 6.43 -22.21 10.19
C GLY A 45 5.44 -21.35 10.99
N VAL A 46 5.77 -20.08 11.24
CA VAL A 46 4.92 -19.10 11.92
C VAL A 46 3.72 -18.77 11.05
N ARG A 47 2.53 -18.72 11.66
CA ARG A 47 1.26 -18.43 10.98
C ARG A 47 0.83 -16.99 11.25
N VAL A 48 0.70 -16.21 10.20
CA VAL A 48 0.22 -14.81 10.27
C VAL A 48 -1.19 -14.74 9.69
N SER A 49 -2.14 -14.17 10.46
CA SER A 49 -3.50 -13.93 9.98
C SER A 49 -3.47 -12.95 8.80
N THR A 50 -4.22 -13.23 7.73
CA THR A 50 -4.29 -12.35 6.56
C THR A 50 -5.38 -11.29 6.65
N GLU A 51 -6.07 -11.17 7.78
CA GLU A 51 -7.21 -10.26 7.96
C GLU A 51 -6.85 -8.79 7.73
N LYS A 52 -5.70 -8.36 8.26
CA LYS A 52 -5.19 -6.99 8.12
C LYS A 52 -4.30 -6.79 6.90
N LEU A 53 -3.95 -7.86 6.18
CA LEU A 53 -2.96 -7.79 5.10
C LEU A 53 -3.64 -7.54 3.76
N ASP A 54 -3.06 -6.68 2.95
CA ASP A 54 -3.45 -6.52 1.55
C ASP A 54 -3.31 -7.85 0.78
N PRO A 55 -4.33 -8.29 0.01
CA PRO A 55 -4.23 -9.46 -0.84
C PRO A 55 -2.98 -9.55 -1.71
N ALA A 56 -2.45 -8.44 -2.22
CA ALA A 56 -1.24 -8.50 -3.02
C ALA A 56 0.05 -8.50 -2.18
N LEU A 57 0.05 -7.96 -0.94
CA LEU A 57 1.11 -8.25 0.03
C LEU A 57 1.15 -9.75 0.37
N VAL A 58 -0.02 -10.36 0.61
CA VAL A 58 -0.15 -11.82 0.83
C VAL A 58 0.41 -12.62 -0.34
N LYS A 59 0.29 -12.11 -1.57
CA LYS A 59 0.85 -12.73 -2.77
C LYS A 59 2.38 -12.65 -2.77
N GLU A 60 2.96 -11.48 -2.55
CA GLU A 60 4.42 -11.28 -2.47
C GLU A 60 5.06 -12.18 -1.40
N LEU A 61 4.46 -12.24 -0.21
CA LEU A 61 4.92 -13.11 0.88
C LEU A 61 4.91 -14.60 0.52
N LYS A 62 3.90 -15.06 -0.25
CA LYS A 62 3.83 -16.45 -0.73
C LYS A 62 4.85 -16.76 -1.83
N GLU A 63 5.26 -15.75 -2.58
CA GLU A 63 6.29 -15.87 -3.63
C GLU A 63 7.71 -15.80 -3.03
N GLY A 64 7.83 -15.56 -1.72
CA GLY A 64 9.11 -15.55 -0.99
C GLY A 64 9.81 -14.19 -1.05
N ASN A 65 9.09 -13.12 -1.36
CA ASN A 65 9.63 -11.77 -1.31
C ASN A 65 9.64 -11.28 0.14
N THR A 66 10.83 -11.01 0.68
CA THR A 66 11.03 -10.69 2.10
C THR A 66 11.16 -9.20 2.37
N GLU A 67 11.60 -8.40 1.41
CA GLU A 67 11.68 -6.94 1.55
C GLU A 67 10.36 -6.32 1.07
N ASN A 68 9.44 -6.12 2.01
CA ASN A 68 8.11 -5.60 1.69
C ASN A 68 7.98 -4.18 2.20
N LYS A 69 7.98 -3.23 1.25
CA LYS A 69 7.58 -1.85 1.53
C LYS A 69 6.08 -1.80 1.72
N VAL A 70 5.66 -1.20 2.82
CA VAL A 70 4.27 -1.18 3.26
C VAL A 70 3.83 0.18 3.74
N VAL A 71 2.52 0.42 3.66
CA VAL A 71 1.82 1.47 4.39
C VAL A 71 0.96 0.80 5.45
N ILE A 72 1.25 1.09 6.71
CA ILE A 72 0.52 0.61 7.87
C ILE A 72 -0.51 1.67 8.23
N ILE A 73 -1.79 1.34 8.03
CA ILE A 73 -2.92 2.19 8.39
C ILE A 73 -3.32 1.84 9.81
N LEU A 74 -3.42 2.86 10.65
CA LEU A 74 -3.80 2.75 12.04
C LEU A 74 -5.30 3.00 12.25
N GLU A 75 -5.83 2.57 13.38
CA GLU A 75 -7.22 2.80 13.75
C GLU A 75 -7.50 4.28 14.02
N ASP A 76 -8.68 4.75 13.64
CA ASP A 76 -9.05 6.15 13.85
C ASP A 76 -9.46 6.38 15.31
N THR A 77 -8.78 7.31 15.99
CA THR A 77 -9.12 7.70 17.37
C THR A 77 -9.85 9.04 17.42
N ALA A 78 -10.38 9.38 18.59
CA ALA A 78 -11.11 10.63 18.79
C ALA A 78 -10.16 11.84 18.69
N GLY A 79 -10.08 12.45 17.52
CA GLY A 79 -9.22 13.61 17.26
C GLY A 79 -8.67 13.60 15.83
N THR A 80 -8.34 12.42 15.32
CA THR A 80 -7.79 12.22 13.96
C THR A 80 -8.77 12.57 12.84
N THR A 81 -10.07 12.72 13.16
CA THR A 81 -11.11 13.17 12.23
C THR A 81 -11.65 14.57 12.56
N SER A 82 -10.87 15.37 13.29
CA SER A 82 -11.24 16.73 13.70
C SER A 82 -11.38 17.67 12.50
N PRO A 83 -12.43 18.52 12.42
CA PRO A 83 -12.52 19.59 11.42
C PRO A 83 -11.47 20.69 11.58
N ASN A 84 -10.78 20.74 12.73
CA ASN A 84 -9.68 21.65 12.98
C ASN A 84 -8.38 20.93 12.61
N GLU A 85 -7.72 21.40 11.55
CA GLU A 85 -6.49 20.81 10.99
C GLU A 85 -5.37 20.68 12.02
N GLN A 86 -5.13 21.70 12.84
CA GLN A 86 -4.08 21.62 13.87
C GLN A 86 -4.39 20.53 14.90
N ARG A 87 -5.62 20.48 15.42
CA ARG A 87 -5.99 19.43 16.37
C ARG A 87 -5.98 18.04 15.75
N GLN A 88 -6.31 17.95 14.47
CA GLN A 88 -6.24 16.71 13.73
C GLN A 88 -4.79 16.26 13.62
N GLN A 89 -3.89 17.18 13.25
CA GLN A 89 -2.46 16.93 13.15
C GLN A 89 -1.89 16.46 14.49
N ASP A 90 -2.10 17.23 15.55
CA ASP A 90 -1.59 16.90 16.89
C ASP A 90 -2.06 15.49 17.33
N ALA A 91 -3.33 15.15 17.06
CA ALA A 91 -3.88 13.84 17.41
C ALA A 91 -3.34 12.69 16.52
N ILE A 92 -2.96 12.98 15.28
CA ILE A 92 -2.35 11.99 14.38
C ILE A 92 -0.90 11.74 14.82
N ASP A 93 -0.17 12.81 15.14
CA ASP A 93 1.22 12.74 15.62
C ASP A 93 1.29 11.94 16.92
N ASP A 94 0.43 12.26 17.90
CA ASP A 94 0.36 11.55 19.19
C ASP A 94 0.12 10.03 19.01
N VAL A 95 -0.77 9.64 18.08
CA VAL A 95 -1.11 8.22 17.83
C VAL A 95 0.02 7.50 17.11
N GLN A 96 0.69 8.16 16.15
CA GLN A 96 1.82 7.56 15.44
C GLN A 96 3.03 7.38 16.37
N GLU A 97 3.31 8.36 17.25
CA GLU A 97 4.36 8.27 18.27
C GLU A 97 4.08 7.12 19.26
N GLU A 98 2.87 7.05 19.83
CA GLU A 98 2.48 5.96 20.75
C GLU A 98 2.59 4.57 20.08
N PHE A 99 2.17 4.46 18.82
CA PHE A 99 2.26 3.22 18.06
C PHE A 99 3.71 2.76 17.83
N ILE A 100 4.61 3.69 17.49
CA ILE A 100 6.03 3.38 17.27
C ILE A 100 6.69 2.99 18.60
N ASP A 101 6.44 3.75 19.66
CA ASP A 101 6.94 3.47 21.02
C ASP A 101 6.49 2.09 21.52
N ASP A 102 5.23 1.72 21.25
CA ASP A 102 4.71 0.40 21.61
C ASP A 102 5.42 -0.73 20.85
N LEU A 103 5.65 -0.56 19.54
CA LEU A 103 6.36 -1.55 18.72
C LEU A 103 7.82 -1.73 19.13
N GLU A 104 8.53 -0.65 19.50
CA GLU A 104 9.92 -0.69 19.95
C GLU A 104 10.12 -1.56 21.22
N ASN A 105 9.06 -1.87 21.96
CA ASN A 105 9.13 -2.77 23.11
C ASN A 105 9.18 -4.26 22.71
N ASP A 106 8.66 -4.60 21.53
CA ASP A 106 8.45 -5.98 21.10
C ASP A 106 9.40 -6.41 19.96
N ILE A 107 9.80 -5.47 19.10
CA ILE A 107 10.69 -5.71 17.95
C ILE A 107 11.71 -4.57 17.78
N ASP A 108 12.79 -4.84 17.04
CA ASP A 108 13.77 -3.81 16.72
C ASP A 108 13.23 -2.89 15.61
N VAL A 109 12.72 -1.72 15.99
CA VAL A 109 12.23 -0.69 15.06
C VAL A 109 13.28 0.38 14.85
N GLU A 110 13.43 0.81 13.61
CA GLU A 110 14.24 1.98 13.27
C GLU A 110 13.43 3.01 12.51
N VAL A 111 13.53 4.27 12.92
CA VAL A 111 12.97 5.39 12.17
C VAL A 111 14.07 5.97 11.29
N GLU A 112 13.88 5.92 9.97
CA GLU A 112 14.79 6.51 9.00
C GLU A 112 14.85 8.03 9.21
N THR A 113 15.91 8.46 9.89
CA THR A 113 16.36 9.85 9.82
C THR A 113 17.39 9.95 8.70
N ILE A 114 17.51 11.13 8.07
CA ILE A 114 18.35 11.40 6.87
C ILE A 114 19.84 10.96 6.99
N SER A 115 20.28 10.48 8.15
CA SER A 115 21.67 10.18 8.45
C SER A 115 21.93 8.78 9.03
N THR A 116 21.55 7.70 8.35
CA THR A 116 21.94 6.37 8.83
C THR A 116 22.08 5.36 7.67
N LEU A 117 23.33 5.09 7.25
CA LEU A 117 23.69 4.32 6.05
C LEU A 117 24.01 2.83 6.29
N GLU A 118 23.84 2.32 7.51
CA GLU A 118 24.06 0.89 7.80
C GLU A 118 23.16 0.42 8.93
N HIS A 119 21.98 -0.10 8.60
CA HIS A 119 21.17 -0.80 9.58
C HIS A 119 20.71 -2.11 8.98
N LYS A 120 21.27 -3.19 9.51
CA LYS A 120 21.09 -4.54 9.00
C LYS A 120 20.51 -5.49 10.05
N GLU A 121 20.05 -4.93 11.17
CA GLU A 121 19.58 -5.67 12.34
C GLU A 121 18.16 -5.27 12.76
N ALA A 122 17.51 -4.31 12.12
CA ALA A 122 16.12 -3.97 12.41
C ALA A 122 15.13 -5.00 11.84
N ASP A 123 14.00 -5.14 12.53
CA ASP A 123 12.84 -5.91 12.08
C ASP A 123 11.92 -5.07 11.19
N LEU A 124 11.77 -3.79 11.51
CA LEU A 124 10.93 -2.81 10.82
C LEU A 124 11.64 -1.47 10.69
N ILE A 125 11.67 -0.91 9.48
CA ILE A 125 12.15 0.46 9.25
C ILE A 125 10.96 1.36 8.96
N ILE A 126 10.69 2.37 9.77
CA ILE A 126 9.72 3.43 9.49
C ILE A 126 10.39 4.50 8.62
N THR A 127 9.86 4.70 7.41
CA THR A 127 10.40 5.64 6.42
C THR A 127 9.64 6.96 6.37
N LYS A 128 8.37 6.95 6.80
CA LYS A 128 7.53 8.14 6.78
C LYS A 128 6.33 8.04 7.71
N GLU A 129 6.10 9.11 8.44
CA GLU A 129 4.84 9.40 9.13
C GLU A 129 3.95 10.29 8.24
N PHE A 130 2.65 10.01 8.19
CA PHE A 130 1.73 10.80 7.38
C PHE A 130 1.04 11.87 8.23
N GLU A 131 1.21 13.12 7.84
CA GLU A 131 0.66 14.26 8.59
C GLU A 131 -0.89 14.24 8.62
N SER A 132 -1.52 14.02 7.47
CA SER A 132 -2.98 14.17 7.31
C SER A 132 -3.77 12.85 7.41
N THR A 133 -3.10 11.73 7.69
CA THR A 133 -3.72 10.40 7.73
C THR A 133 -3.06 9.58 8.81
N ASN A 134 -3.86 8.84 9.60
CA ASN A 134 -3.31 7.96 10.64
C ASN A 134 -2.66 6.72 10.02
N ALA A 135 -1.44 6.89 9.53
CA ALA A 135 -0.70 5.86 8.85
C ALA A 135 0.80 6.15 8.90
N VAL A 136 1.61 5.10 8.82
CA VAL A 136 3.06 5.17 8.63
C VAL A 136 3.46 4.33 7.43
N ALA A 137 4.49 4.75 6.69
CA ALA A 137 5.13 3.92 5.67
C ALA A 137 6.43 3.34 6.23
N GLY A 138 6.74 2.12 5.83
CA GLY A 138 7.94 1.43 6.29
C GLY A 138 8.33 0.22 5.45
N GLU A 139 9.42 -0.40 5.83
CA GLU A 139 9.95 -1.62 5.22
C GLU A 139 10.02 -2.73 6.27
N ILE A 140 9.30 -3.82 6.02
CA ILE A 140 9.35 -5.02 6.86
C ILE A 140 10.55 -5.85 6.42
N LEU A 141 11.49 -6.09 7.33
CA LEU A 141 12.72 -6.84 7.07
C LEU A 141 12.64 -8.28 7.58
N THR A 142 11.85 -8.54 8.63
CA THR A 142 11.72 -9.86 9.25
C THR A 142 10.27 -10.33 9.37
N GLY A 143 10.12 -11.64 9.59
CA GLY A 143 8.82 -12.25 9.85
C GLY A 143 8.19 -11.81 11.17
N ASP A 144 9.02 -11.52 12.17
CA ASP A 144 8.60 -11.13 13.51
C ASP A 144 7.91 -9.76 13.49
N ALA A 145 8.44 -8.79 12.74
CA ALA A 145 7.75 -7.51 12.50
C ALA A 145 6.35 -7.71 11.91
N LEU A 146 6.20 -8.60 10.91
CA LEU A 146 4.90 -8.87 10.31
C LEU A 146 3.92 -9.53 11.30
N VAL A 147 4.43 -10.39 12.18
CA VAL A 147 3.63 -11.04 13.24
C VAL A 147 3.12 -10.00 14.22
N GLU A 148 3.99 -9.13 14.72
CA GLU A 148 3.59 -8.09 15.68
C GLU A 148 2.60 -7.11 15.06
N LEU A 149 2.87 -6.61 13.84
CA LEU A 149 1.94 -5.72 13.14
C LEU A 149 0.57 -6.37 12.89
N ALA A 150 0.52 -7.67 12.58
CA ALA A 150 -0.75 -8.36 12.36
C ALA A 150 -1.57 -8.53 13.66
N HIS A 151 -0.91 -8.66 14.81
CA HIS A 151 -1.58 -8.82 16.10
C HIS A 151 -1.88 -7.49 16.81
N ASN A 152 -1.14 -6.42 16.50
CA ASN A 152 -1.28 -5.11 17.13
C ASN A 152 -2.70 -4.53 16.87
N ASN A 153 -3.41 -4.15 17.93
CA ASN A 153 -4.80 -3.69 17.85
C ASN A 153 -4.96 -2.30 17.23
N ASP A 154 -3.91 -1.49 17.25
CA ASP A 154 -3.90 -0.15 16.65
C ASP A 154 -3.69 -0.23 15.14
N VAL A 155 -3.20 -1.36 14.62
CA VAL A 155 -3.10 -1.62 13.19
C VAL A 155 -4.46 -2.03 12.62
N LYS A 156 -5.00 -1.19 11.76
CA LYS A 156 -6.20 -1.44 10.96
C LYS A 156 -5.91 -2.25 9.71
N LYS A 157 -4.83 -1.89 8.99
CA LYS A 157 -4.45 -2.56 7.73
C LYS A 157 -2.98 -2.37 7.40
N ILE A 158 -2.38 -3.39 6.78
CA ILE A 158 -1.01 -3.37 6.24
C ILE A 158 -1.12 -3.50 4.72
N MET A 159 -0.82 -2.44 4.01
CA MET A 159 -0.91 -2.34 2.56
C MET A 159 0.47 -2.44 1.94
N LEU A 160 0.64 -3.17 0.83
CA LEU A 160 1.90 -3.07 0.09
C LEU A 160 2.00 -1.67 -0.53
N ASP A 161 3.19 -1.09 -0.50
CA ASP A 161 3.52 0.11 -1.24
C ASP A 161 3.82 -0.25 -2.70
N TYR A 162 2.76 -0.36 -3.51
CA TYR A 162 2.87 -0.77 -4.91
C TYR A 162 3.52 0.31 -5.77
N PRO A 163 4.43 -0.05 -6.69
CA PRO A 163 4.88 0.88 -7.71
C PRO A 163 3.70 1.27 -8.61
N VAL A 164 3.54 2.56 -8.86
CA VAL A 164 2.59 3.09 -9.84
C VAL A 164 3.29 3.39 -11.16
N GLU A 165 2.65 3.05 -12.28
CA GLU A 165 3.18 3.29 -13.62
C GLU A 165 2.58 4.55 -14.25
N LEU A 166 3.39 5.27 -15.03
CA LEU A 166 2.94 6.45 -15.77
C LEU A 166 2.07 6.01 -16.95
N VAL A 167 0.90 6.63 -17.06
CA VAL A 167 -0.01 6.44 -18.20
C VAL A 167 -0.09 7.74 -18.97
N LEU A 168 0.28 7.71 -20.24
CA LEU A 168 0.08 8.84 -21.15
C LEU A 168 -1.33 8.75 -21.73
N ASP A 169 -2.15 9.75 -21.46
CA ASP A 169 -3.38 9.97 -22.22
C ASP A 169 -3.15 11.04 -23.31
N GLY A 170 -3.79 10.86 -24.46
CA GLY A 170 -3.70 11.78 -25.59
C GLY A 170 -5.03 12.49 -25.81
N SER A 171 -5.21 13.70 -25.27
CA SER A 171 -6.35 14.53 -25.69
C SER A 171 -6.13 16.04 -25.47
N ILE A 172 -6.27 16.83 -26.54
CA ILE A 172 -6.42 18.30 -26.46
C ILE A 172 -7.55 18.81 -27.37
N ASN A 173 -7.83 18.16 -28.50
CA ASN A 173 -8.76 18.73 -29.50
C ASN A 173 -10.26 18.53 -29.21
N GLU A 174 -10.66 17.81 -28.17
CA GLU A 174 -12.08 17.42 -28.00
C GLU A 174 -12.91 18.35 -27.09
N LEU A 175 -12.29 19.23 -26.28
CA LEU A 175 -13.00 19.93 -25.20
C LEU A 175 -13.36 21.42 -25.47
N ASN A 176 -13.12 21.95 -26.68
CA ASN A 176 -13.49 23.33 -27.08
C ASN A 176 -13.10 24.46 -26.08
N ALA A 177 -12.02 24.27 -25.32
CA ALA A 177 -11.48 25.24 -24.36
C ALA A 177 -11.25 26.66 -24.94
N PRO A 178 -10.85 26.85 -26.23
CA PRO A 178 -10.65 28.19 -26.79
C PRO A 178 -11.88 29.11 -26.71
N SER A 179 -13.10 28.55 -26.71
CA SER A 179 -14.32 29.36 -26.59
C SER A 179 -14.41 30.11 -25.26
N LEU A 180 -13.93 29.53 -24.16
CA LEU A 180 -13.92 30.17 -22.83
C LEU A 180 -12.91 31.31 -22.74
N HIS A 181 -11.78 31.19 -23.45
CA HIS A 181 -10.77 32.25 -23.50
C HIS A 181 -11.31 33.52 -24.15
N THR A 182 -12.21 33.39 -25.14
CA THR A 182 -12.88 34.57 -25.75
C THR A 182 -13.78 35.33 -24.77
N LEU A 183 -14.22 34.66 -23.70
CA LEU A 183 -14.99 35.26 -22.60
C LEU A 183 -14.07 35.79 -21.47
N GLY A 184 -12.75 35.73 -21.64
CA GLY A 184 -11.77 36.17 -20.63
C GLY A 184 -11.58 35.19 -19.47
N ILE A 185 -12.10 33.96 -19.58
CA ILE A 185 -11.96 32.92 -18.56
C ILE A 185 -10.66 32.16 -18.84
N THR A 186 -9.67 32.29 -17.96
CA THR A 186 -8.30 31.75 -18.17
C THR A 186 -7.79 30.86 -17.05
N GLY A 187 -8.58 30.65 -15.99
CA GLY A 187 -8.14 29.94 -14.79
C GLY A 187 -7.35 30.82 -13.81
N LYS A 188 -7.11 32.11 -14.09
CA LYS A 188 -6.45 33.04 -13.17
C LYS A 188 -7.08 33.02 -11.77
N HIS A 189 -6.25 33.04 -10.73
CA HIS A 189 -6.61 32.90 -9.31
C HIS A 189 -7.08 31.51 -8.86
N ASN A 190 -6.92 30.49 -9.71
CA ASN A 190 -7.10 29.10 -9.33
C ASN A 190 -5.74 28.39 -9.36
N SER A 191 -5.55 27.46 -8.45
CA SER A 191 -4.37 26.59 -8.41
C SER A 191 -4.77 25.19 -8.86
N VAL A 192 -3.90 24.56 -9.65
CA VAL A 192 -4.05 23.16 -10.07
C VAL A 192 -2.84 22.40 -9.54
N CYS A 193 -3.07 21.36 -8.74
CA CYS A 193 -2.03 20.46 -8.28
C CYS A 193 -1.87 19.32 -9.30
N ILE A 194 -0.67 19.17 -9.85
CA ILE A 194 -0.32 18.09 -10.78
C ILE A 194 0.64 17.16 -10.03
N ILE A 195 0.18 15.95 -9.74
CA ILE A 195 1.00 14.88 -9.16
C ILE A 195 1.52 14.05 -10.33
N ASP A 196 2.77 14.30 -10.70
CA ASP A 196 3.45 13.68 -11.84
C ASP A 196 4.96 13.65 -11.52
N THR A 197 5.79 13.32 -12.51
CA THR A 197 7.25 13.30 -12.43
C THR A 197 7.92 14.67 -12.23
N GLY A 198 7.13 15.75 -12.17
CA GLY A 198 7.58 17.13 -12.10
C GLY A 198 7.33 17.91 -13.39
N VAL A 199 7.82 19.15 -13.44
CA VAL A 199 7.69 20.06 -14.59
C VAL A 199 9.00 20.77 -14.84
N ASP A 200 9.35 20.98 -16.11
CA ASP A 200 10.46 21.85 -16.50
C ASP A 200 10.02 23.32 -16.36
N TYR A 201 10.38 23.92 -15.23
CA TYR A 201 10.09 25.33 -14.94
C TYR A 201 10.88 26.33 -15.80
N THR A 202 11.80 25.87 -16.66
CA THR A 202 12.54 26.73 -17.60
C THR A 202 11.94 26.74 -19.01
N HIS A 203 10.88 25.96 -19.24
CA HIS A 203 10.24 25.88 -20.54
C HIS A 203 9.46 27.18 -20.85
N PRO A 204 9.68 27.83 -22.01
CA PRO A 204 9.15 29.18 -22.30
C PRO A 204 7.62 29.28 -22.31
N ASP A 205 6.91 28.17 -22.46
CA ASP A 205 5.44 28.11 -22.41
C ASP A 205 4.86 27.81 -21.01
N LEU A 206 5.70 27.50 -20.02
CA LEU A 206 5.30 27.09 -18.67
C LEU A 206 5.85 28.01 -17.56
N GLY A 207 6.90 28.79 -17.84
CA GLY A 207 7.53 29.71 -16.88
C GLY A 207 8.57 30.63 -17.50
#